data_AF-A0A1E1KI05-F1
#
_entry.id   AF-A0A1E1KI05-F1
#
_cell.length_a   1.000
_cell.length_b   1.000
_cell.length_c   1.000
_cell.angle_alpha   90.00
_cell.angle_beta   90.00
_cell.angle_gamma   90.00
#
_symmetry.space_group_name_H-M   'P 1'
#
loop_
_entity.id
_entity.type
_entity.pdbx_description
1 polymer ?
#
loop_
_entity_poly.entity_id
_entity_poly.type
_entity_poly.pdbx_seq_one_letter_code
_entity_poly.pdbx_strand_id
1 'polypeptide(L)'
;MHLSILTSCLALATGISAQYYNVTSKPFQLILQSSNRTLNGKGLFACHEGAGIEGLCVGTSGPSSTSDTYNFNTTYQQQTNQGLPGQTGLVTWLLRGGNFNVSSSLQLAPSPTSDVAVPLFFPGDQGFSGYGFDKKDKLFVAGYLDNTVSPPVYKAQAYYRWYACITNAGYTYQTLAWAVGSGKPENPSCEKVDVKRVFI
;
A
#
# COMPACT_ATOMS: atom_id res chain seq x y z
N MET A 1 -36.21 -57.35 -18.21
CA MET A 1 -36.79 -56.00 -17.97
C MET A 1 -35.97 -55.36 -16.85
N HIS A 2 -35.52 -54.11 -17.05
CA HIS A 2 -34.94 -53.19 -16.05
C HIS A 2 -33.51 -53.47 -15.56
N LEU A 3 -32.60 -52.51 -15.44
CA LEU A 3 -32.50 -51.12 -15.90
C LEU A 3 -31.01 -50.75 -15.73
N SER A 4 -30.32 -50.36 -16.81
CA SER A 4 -28.93 -49.91 -16.73
C SER A 4 -28.88 -48.53 -16.08
N ILE A 5 -28.30 -48.42 -14.89
CA ILE A 5 -28.00 -47.13 -14.24
C ILE A 5 -26.60 -46.71 -14.70
N LEU A 6 -26.54 -45.82 -15.68
CA LEU A 6 -25.34 -45.08 -16.05
C LEU A 6 -25.17 -43.92 -15.05
N THR A 7 -24.30 -44.10 -14.07
CA THR A 7 -23.91 -43.06 -13.12
C THR A 7 -22.95 -42.08 -13.81
N SER A 8 -23.47 -40.95 -14.29
CA SER A 8 -22.64 -39.84 -14.75
C SER A 8 -21.93 -39.18 -13.56
N CYS A 9 -20.62 -39.41 -13.42
CA CYS A 9 -19.77 -38.65 -12.52
C CYS A 9 -19.59 -37.23 -13.07
N LEU A 10 -20.29 -36.26 -12.50
CA LEU A 10 -20.05 -34.84 -12.74
C LEU A 10 -18.77 -34.43 -11.99
N ALA A 11 -17.64 -34.42 -12.70
CA ALA A 11 -16.40 -33.87 -12.15
C ALA A 11 -16.53 -32.35 -12.05
N LEU A 12 -16.71 -31.82 -10.83
CA LEU A 12 -16.51 -30.40 -10.56
C LEU A 12 -15.01 -30.10 -10.71
N ALA A 13 -14.63 -29.55 -11.85
CA ALA A 13 -13.33 -28.91 -11.99
C ALA A 13 -13.30 -27.71 -11.04
N THR A 14 -12.62 -27.84 -9.90
CA THR A 14 -12.25 -26.70 -9.07
C THR A 14 -11.23 -25.89 -9.85
N GLY A 15 -11.70 -24.89 -10.60
CA GLY A 15 -10.85 -23.91 -11.24
C GLY A 15 -10.00 -23.22 -10.16
N ILE A 16 -8.70 -23.49 -10.15
CA ILE A 16 -7.75 -22.68 -9.38
C ILE A 16 -7.80 -21.30 -10.03
N SER A 17 -8.48 -20.34 -9.41
CA SER A 17 -8.36 -18.94 -9.81
C SER A 17 -6.90 -18.55 -9.59
N ALA A 18 -6.15 -18.31 -10.67
CA ALA A 18 -4.83 -17.74 -10.56
C ALA A 18 -4.96 -16.38 -9.84
N GLN A 19 -4.35 -16.25 -8.65
CA GLN A 19 -4.28 -14.97 -7.97
C GLN A 19 -3.42 -14.02 -8.82
N TYR A 20 -3.96 -12.86 -9.16
CA TYR A 20 -3.27 -11.88 -10.01
C TYR A 20 -1.91 -11.48 -9.40
N TYR A 21 -1.88 -11.27 -8.07
CA TYR A 21 -0.65 -11.06 -7.30
C TYR A 21 -0.15 -12.38 -6.70
N ASN A 22 0.79 -13.04 -7.37
CA ASN A 22 1.29 -14.37 -7.03
C ASN A 22 2.74 -14.40 -6.51
N VAL A 23 3.35 -13.24 -6.31
CA VAL A 23 4.67 -13.11 -5.67
C VAL A 23 4.50 -12.28 -4.41
N THR A 24 4.92 -12.80 -3.26
CA THR A 24 4.87 -12.08 -1.97
C THR A 24 6.28 -11.93 -1.43
N SER A 25 6.66 -10.73 -1.02
CA SER A 25 7.98 -10.48 -0.41
C SER A 25 8.10 -11.12 0.97
N LYS A 26 9.35 -11.24 1.46
CA LYS A 26 9.60 -11.36 2.90
C LYS A 26 8.91 -10.21 3.65
N PRO A 27 8.44 -10.43 4.89
CA PRO A 27 7.83 -9.38 5.69
C PRO A 27 8.82 -8.24 5.98
N PHE A 28 8.30 -7.04 6.16
CA PHE A 28 9.08 -5.84 6.49
C PHE A 28 8.30 -4.85 7.35
N GLN A 29 9.02 -3.97 8.02
CA GLN A 29 8.47 -2.75 8.64
C GLN A 29 8.64 -1.55 7.71
N LEU A 30 7.79 -0.54 7.86
CA LEU A 30 7.92 0.76 7.18
C LEU A 30 8.44 1.80 8.18
N ILE A 31 9.62 2.37 7.89
CA ILE A 31 10.33 3.28 8.78
C ILE A 31 10.46 4.65 8.12
N LEU A 32 10.15 5.71 8.85
CA LEU A 32 10.24 7.09 8.40
C LEU A 32 11.71 7.56 8.36
N GLN A 33 12.05 8.30 7.31
CA GLN A 33 13.28 9.09 7.22
C GLN A 33 12.90 10.56 7.09
N SER A 34 13.45 11.41 7.94
CA SER A 34 13.10 12.85 7.96
C SER A 34 14.25 13.68 8.51
N SER A 35 14.28 14.97 8.16
CA SER A 35 15.11 15.96 8.86
C SER A 35 14.56 16.28 10.26
N ASN A 36 13.26 16.05 10.49
CA ASN A 36 12.66 16.21 11.80
C ASN A 36 13.05 15.02 12.71
N ARG A 37 13.80 15.32 13.77
CA ARG A 37 14.33 14.32 14.71
C ARG A 37 13.24 13.55 15.47
N THR A 38 12.03 14.11 15.62
CA THR A 38 10.93 13.41 16.29
C THR A 38 10.27 12.36 15.40
N LEU A 39 10.41 12.50 14.07
CA LEU A 39 9.86 11.59 13.06
C LEU A 39 10.92 10.61 12.51
N ASN A 40 12.18 11.04 12.42
CA ASN A 40 13.22 10.22 11.84
C ASN A 40 13.44 8.93 12.64
N GLY A 41 13.33 7.78 11.97
CA GLY A 41 13.45 6.45 12.58
C GLY A 41 12.16 5.95 13.26
N LYS A 42 11.06 6.72 13.25
CA LYS A 42 9.74 6.24 13.70
C LYS A 42 9.21 5.17 12.74
N GLY A 43 8.52 4.18 13.30
CA GLY A 43 7.84 3.15 12.50
C GLY A 43 6.43 3.62 12.11
N LEU A 44 5.90 3.03 11.05
CA LEU A 44 4.49 3.08 10.73
C LEU A 44 3.81 1.79 11.20
N PHE A 45 2.64 1.92 11.81
CA PHE A 45 1.82 0.80 12.25
C PHE A 45 0.37 0.99 11.77
N ALA A 46 -0.30 -0.13 11.49
CA ALA A 46 -1.71 -0.20 11.16
C ALA A 46 -2.53 0.20 12.40
N CYS A 47 -3.24 1.33 12.31
CA CYS A 47 -4.10 1.86 13.35
C CYS A 47 -5.54 1.93 12.86
N HIS A 48 -6.50 1.75 13.77
CA HIS A 48 -7.92 1.69 13.42
C HIS A 48 -8.47 3.03 12.93
N GLU A 49 -8.92 3.08 11.67
CA GLU A 49 -9.58 4.24 11.04
C GLU A 49 -11.08 3.99 10.76
N GLY A 50 -11.55 2.75 10.92
CA GLY A 50 -12.94 2.37 10.70
C GLY A 50 -13.14 0.86 10.72
N ALA A 51 -14.35 0.39 10.42
CA ALA A 51 -14.68 -1.03 10.48
C ALA A 51 -13.87 -1.86 9.47
N GLY A 52 -12.78 -2.48 9.95
CA GLY A 52 -11.81 -3.20 9.12
C GLY A 52 -10.98 -2.29 8.22
N ILE A 53 -10.85 -1.01 8.56
CA ILE A 53 -10.07 -0.02 7.83
C ILE A 53 -8.94 0.46 8.74
N GLU A 54 -7.72 0.43 8.23
CA GLU A 54 -6.55 0.82 9.00
C GLU A 54 -5.69 1.86 8.28
N GLY A 55 -5.26 2.90 9.00
CA GLY A 55 -4.30 3.88 8.52
C GLY A 55 -2.86 3.48 8.85
N LEU A 56 -1.89 4.12 8.20
CA LEU A 56 -0.47 4.04 8.57
C LEU A 56 -0.16 5.14 9.59
N CYS A 57 -0.35 4.86 10.88
CA CYS A 57 -0.05 5.79 11.96
C CYS A 57 1.45 5.85 12.28
N VAL A 58 1.92 7.04 12.67
CA VAL A 58 3.31 7.27 13.12
C VAL A 58 3.44 6.80 14.57
N GLY A 59 4.35 5.85 14.80
CA GLY A 59 4.60 5.26 16.12
C GLY A 59 6.08 5.09 16.41
N THR A 60 6.41 4.69 17.63
CA THR A 60 7.78 4.24 17.95
C THR A 60 8.13 3.01 17.14
N SER A 61 9.29 3.01 16.50
CA SER A 61 9.88 1.78 15.97
C SER A 61 10.24 0.85 17.14
N GLY A 62 10.05 -0.45 16.95
CA GLY A 62 10.27 -1.47 17.97
C GLY A 62 10.34 -2.86 17.36
N PRO A 63 10.43 -3.91 18.19
CA PRO A 63 10.33 -5.29 17.72
C PRO A 63 9.07 -5.47 16.87
N SER A 64 9.17 -6.26 15.80
CA SER A 64 8.04 -6.49 14.91
C SER A 64 6.85 -7.07 15.67
N SER A 65 5.68 -6.51 15.39
CA SER A 65 4.38 -6.91 15.87
C SER A 65 3.46 -7.20 14.69
N THR A 66 2.23 -7.65 14.97
CA THR A 66 1.26 -7.83 13.89
C THR A 66 0.83 -6.49 13.29
N SER A 67 0.84 -5.38 14.02
CA SER A 67 0.38 -4.07 13.53
C SER A 67 1.37 -3.37 12.60
N ASP A 68 2.65 -3.70 12.60
CA ASP A 68 3.70 -3.02 11.82
C ASP A 68 4.46 -3.95 10.86
N THR A 69 3.95 -5.17 10.67
CA THR A 69 4.48 -6.13 9.70
C THR A 69 3.69 -6.10 8.41
N TYR A 70 4.37 -5.75 7.33
CA TYR A 70 3.79 -5.61 5.99
C TYR A 70 4.41 -6.61 5.01
N ASN A 71 3.70 -6.85 3.92
CA ASN A 71 4.21 -7.58 2.76
C ASN A 71 4.05 -6.73 1.49
N PHE A 72 4.79 -7.10 0.46
CA PHE A 72 4.67 -6.51 -0.86
C PHE A 72 4.33 -7.60 -1.86
N ASN A 73 3.15 -7.46 -2.48
CA ASN A 73 2.60 -8.44 -3.39
C ASN A 73 2.72 -7.92 -4.83
N THR A 74 3.42 -8.66 -5.68
CA THR A 74 3.63 -8.35 -7.09
C THR A 74 3.17 -9.51 -7.97
N THR A 75 3.30 -9.34 -9.29
CA THR A 75 2.99 -10.37 -10.28
C THR A 75 4.27 -10.79 -11.00
N TYR A 76 4.38 -12.06 -11.43
CA TYR A 76 5.54 -12.53 -12.21
C TYR A 76 5.71 -11.80 -13.57
N GLN A 77 4.64 -11.18 -14.10
CA GLN A 77 4.60 -10.65 -15.47
C GLN A 77 4.85 -9.14 -15.60
N GLN A 78 4.92 -8.37 -14.51
CA GLN A 78 5.38 -6.99 -14.64
C GLN A 78 6.90 -6.96 -14.82
N GLN A 79 7.33 -6.89 -16.09
CA GLN A 79 8.61 -6.26 -16.43
C GLN A 79 8.70 -4.96 -15.64
N THR A 80 9.85 -4.65 -15.04
CA THR A 80 10.09 -3.33 -14.43
C THR A 80 9.60 -2.28 -15.42
N ASN A 81 8.53 -1.54 -15.08
CA ASN A 81 7.95 -0.58 -16.01
C ASN A 81 9.08 0.34 -16.44
N GLN A 82 9.39 0.35 -17.75
CA GLN A 82 10.58 1.04 -18.24
C GLN A 82 10.59 2.48 -17.71
N GLY A 83 11.64 2.84 -16.97
CA GLY A 83 11.77 4.16 -16.34
C GLY A 83 11.45 4.23 -14.83
N LEU A 84 10.90 3.18 -14.21
CA LEU A 84 10.75 3.11 -12.74
C LEU A 84 11.97 2.46 -12.07
N PRO A 85 12.34 2.87 -10.84
CA PRO A 85 13.49 2.34 -10.12
C PRO A 85 13.25 0.96 -9.46
N GLY A 86 12.02 0.43 -9.53
CA GLY A 86 11.62 -0.85 -8.96
C GLY A 86 10.28 -1.34 -9.51
N GLN A 87 9.95 -2.60 -9.24
CA GLN A 87 8.65 -3.19 -9.59
C GLN A 87 7.53 -2.56 -8.75
N THR A 88 6.35 -2.40 -9.35
CA THR A 88 5.15 -1.93 -8.67
C THR A 88 4.24 -3.08 -8.22
N GLY A 89 3.46 -2.87 -7.16
CA GLY A 89 2.58 -3.86 -6.58
C GLY A 89 1.76 -3.31 -5.41
N LEU A 90 1.16 -4.23 -4.65
CA LEU A 90 0.38 -3.90 -3.47
C LEU A 90 1.26 -3.93 -2.22
N VAL A 91 1.15 -2.91 -1.38
CA VAL A 91 1.55 -3.03 0.03
C VAL A 91 0.37 -3.65 0.77
N THR A 92 0.62 -4.73 1.51
CA THR A 92 -0.41 -5.47 2.23
C THR A 92 -0.08 -5.59 3.71
N TRP A 93 -1.13 -5.72 4.51
CA TRP A 93 -1.09 -5.93 5.95
C TRP A 93 -2.11 -7.01 6.32
N LEU A 94 -1.81 -7.84 7.32
CA LEU A 94 -2.72 -8.90 7.73
C LEU A 94 -3.63 -8.43 8.88
N LEU A 95 -4.88 -8.12 8.57
CA LEU A 95 -5.90 -7.83 9.58
C LEU A 95 -6.27 -9.11 10.31
N ARG A 96 -6.10 -9.09 11.64
CA ARG A 96 -6.44 -10.19 12.54
C ARG A 96 -7.60 -9.77 13.44
N GLY A 97 -8.76 -10.36 13.19
CA GLY A 97 -9.91 -10.26 14.10
C GLY A 97 -9.94 -11.41 15.10
N GLY A 98 -11.00 -11.48 15.90
CA GLY A 98 -11.12 -12.53 16.93
C GLY A 98 -11.06 -13.96 16.38
N ASN A 99 -11.59 -14.20 15.17
CA ASN A 99 -11.66 -15.52 14.54
C ASN A 99 -11.33 -15.52 13.04
N PHE A 100 -10.74 -14.46 12.51
CA PHE A 100 -10.39 -14.37 11.09
C PHE A 100 -9.04 -13.69 10.89
N ASN A 101 -8.38 -14.06 9.79
CA ASN A 101 -7.23 -13.36 9.25
C ASN A 101 -7.56 -13.00 7.80
N VAL A 102 -7.50 -11.73 7.45
CA VAL A 102 -7.74 -11.26 6.08
C VAL A 102 -6.59 -10.37 5.65
N SER A 103 -6.04 -10.63 4.47
CA SER A 103 -5.07 -9.72 3.88
C SER A 103 -5.81 -8.44 3.49
N SER A 104 -5.31 -7.31 3.95
CA SER A 104 -5.78 -5.98 3.59
C SER A 104 -4.74 -5.32 2.69
N SER A 105 -5.18 -4.64 1.64
CA SER A 105 -4.30 -3.95 0.69
C SER A 105 -4.42 -2.44 0.85
N LEU A 106 -3.28 -1.76 0.77
CA LEU A 106 -3.20 -0.31 0.93
C LEU A 106 -3.83 0.36 -0.30
N GLN A 107 -4.76 1.26 -0.06
CA GLN A 107 -5.37 2.12 -1.06
C GLN A 107 -4.85 3.54 -0.92
N LEU A 108 -4.88 4.30 -2.01
CA LEU A 108 -4.60 5.73 -2.02
C LEU A 108 -5.76 6.44 -2.72
N ALA A 109 -6.69 6.99 -1.95
CA ALA A 109 -7.87 7.66 -2.46
C ALA A 109 -7.77 9.17 -2.17
N PRO A 110 -7.55 10.03 -3.18
CA PRO A 110 -7.57 11.47 -2.98
C PRO A 110 -9.01 11.98 -2.80
N SER A 111 -9.16 13.04 -2.00
CA SER A 111 -10.40 13.82 -1.94
C SER A 111 -10.32 15.02 -2.88
N PRO A 112 -11.38 15.38 -3.62
CA PRO A 112 -11.42 16.61 -4.42
C PRO A 112 -11.27 17.90 -3.60
N THR A 113 -11.44 17.84 -2.28
CA THR A 113 -11.43 19.00 -1.37
C THR A 113 -10.18 19.07 -0.47
N SER A 114 -9.18 18.23 -0.72
CA SER A 114 -7.94 18.16 0.08
C SER A 114 -6.75 17.95 -0.85
N ASP A 115 -5.64 18.62 -0.54
CA ASP A 115 -4.37 18.39 -1.24
C ASP A 115 -3.51 17.26 -0.63
N VAL A 116 -4.07 16.53 0.33
CA VAL A 116 -3.50 15.28 0.86
C VAL A 116 -4.46 14.10 0.72
N ALA A 117 -3.90 12.93 0.47
CA ALA A 117 -4.59 11.64 0.48
C ALA A 117 -4.01 10.74 1.58
N VAL A 118 -4.87 10.22 2.46
CA VAL A 118 -4.46 9.28 3.52
C VAL A 118 -4.45 7.87 2.93
N PRO A 119 -3.32 7.14 3.00
CA PRO A 119 -3.28 5.75 2.60
C PRO A 119 -3.95 4.87 3.65
N LEU A 120 -4.92 4.05 3.22
CA LEU A 120 -5.75 3.23 4.09
C LEU A 120 -5.76 1.78 3.60
N PHE A 121 -5.59 0.83 4.52
CA PHE A 121 -5.80 -0.58 4.26
C PHE A 121 -7.29 -0.90 4.26
N PHE A 122 -7.72 -1.67 3.25
CA PHE A 122 -9.04 -2.28 3.20
C PHE A 122 -8.90 -3.78 2.97
N PRO A 123 -9.81 -4.63 3.50
CA PRO A 123 -9.74 -6.08 3.31
C PRO A 123 -9.82 -6.45 1.82
N GLY A 124 -8.97 -7.39 1.41
CA GLY A 124 -8.88 -7.86 0.02
C GLY A 124 -7.67 -7.30 -0.74
N ASP A 125 -7.64 -7.58 -2.05
CA ASP A 125 -6.52 -7.33 -2.96
C ASP A 125 -6.81 -6.24 -4.01
N GLN A 126 -7.88 -5.46 -3.82
CA GLN A 126 -8.28 -4.36 -4.70
C GLN A 126 -7.60 -3.03 -4.34
N GLY A 127 -6.39 -3.12 -3.79
CA GLY A 127 -5.59 -1.98 -3.35
C GLY A 127 -4.99 -1.19 -4.51
N PHE A 128 -4.33 -0.07 -4.18
CA PHE A 128 -3.58 0.69 -5.17
C PHE A 128 -2.27 -0.04 -5.52
N SER A 129 -2.13 -0.46 -6.77
CA SER A 129 -0.99 -1.27 -7.24
C SER A 129 0.19 -0.48 -7.76
N GLY A 130 0.15 0.86 -7.64
CA GLY A 130 1.21 1.76 -8.08
C GLY A 130 2.34 1.97 -7.06
N TYR A 131 2.31 1.29 -5.91
CA TYR A 131 3.41 1.35 -4.94
C TYR A 131 4.62 0.58 -5.44
N GLY A 132 5.82 1.08 -5.18
CA GLY A 132 7.05 0.34 -5.41
C GLY A 132 8.16 0.74 -4.46
N PHE A 133 9.26 0.01 -4.49
CA PHE A 133 10.44 0.30 -3.68
C PHE A 133 11.66 0.50 -4.59
N ASP A 134 12.39 1.59 -4.38
CA ASP A 134 13.62 1.85 -5.14
C ASP A 134 14.80 0.98 -4.66
N LYS A 135 15.97 1.17 -5.28
CA LYS A 135 17.20 0.45 -4.93
C LYS A 135 17.71 0.72 -3.50
N LYS A 136 17.18 1.75 -2.83
CA LYS A 136 17.47 2.11 -1.43
C LYS A 136 16.32 1.73 -0.49
N ASP A 137 15.37 0.93 -0.99
CA ASP A 137 14.16 0.49 -0.29
C ASP A 137 13.20 1.63 0.09
N LYS A 138 13.27 2.77 -0.60
CA LYS A 138 12.30 3.86 -0.40
C LYS A 138 11.01 3.58 -1.15
N LEU A 139 9.89 3.70 -0.44
CA LEU A 139 8.54 3.60 -0.98
C LEU A 139 8.25 4.78 -1.90
N PHE A 140 7.90 4.49 -3.14
CA PHE A 140 7.42 5.45 -4.12
C PHE A 140 6.01 5.11 -4.59
N VAL A 141 5.35 6.10 -5.18
CA VAL A 141 4.15 5.91 -6.01
C VAL A 141 4.53 6.16 -7.46
N ALA A 142 4.21 5.21 -8.34
CA ALA A 142 4.40 5.34 -9.77
C ALA A 142 3.34 6.26 -10.38
N GLY A 143 3.76 7.16 -11.27
CA GLY A 143 2.88 7.82 -12.24
C GLY A 143 3.40 7.60 -13.65
N TYR A 144 2.49 7.65 -14.63
CA TYR A 144 2.78 7.32 -16.03
C TYR A 144 2.47 8.46 -17.00
N LEU A 145 1.92 9.57 -16.49
CA LEU A 145 1.53 10.74 -17.27
C LEU A 145 2.19 11.98 -16.66
N ASP A 146 2.87 12.74 -17.50
CA ASP A 146 3.42 14.05 -17.17
C ASP A 146 2.49 15.15 -17.68
N ASN A 147 1.74 15.73 -16.73
CA ASN A 147 0.82 16.84 -16.96
C ASN A 147 1.46 18.22 -16.73
N THR A 148 2.79 18.30 -16.60
CA THR A 148 3.51 19.57 -16.42
C THR A 148 3.87 20.25 -17.75
N VAL A 149 3.61 19.56 -18.87
CA VAL A 149 3.87 20.01 -20.24
C VAL A 149 2.60 19.98 -21.09
N SER A 150 2.60 20.72 -22.20
CA SER A 150 1.48 20.77 -23.17
C SER A 150 1.99 20.50 -24.59
N PRO A 151 1.52 19.43 -25.27
CA PRO A 151 0.55 18.44 -24.79
C PRO A 151 1.13 17.53 -23.69
N PRO A 152 0.27 16.91 -22.83
CA PRO A 152 0.71 15.92 -21.86
C PRO A 152 1.46 14.76 -22.52
N VAL A 153 2.46 14.21 -21.83
CA VAL A 153 3.29 13.12 -22.37
C VAL A 153 3.30 11.90 -21.44
N TYR A 154 3.35 10.71 -22.03
CA TYR A 154 3.55 9.48 -21.27
C TYR A 154 4.99 9.41 -20.76
N LYS A 155 5.15 9.31 -19.45
CA LYS A 155 6.44 9.23 -18.79
C LYS A 155 6.27 8.51 -17.46
N ALA A 156 6.84 7.32 -17.36
CA ALA A 156 6.94 6.62 -16.09
C ALA A 156 7.88 7.38 -15.14
N GLN A 157 7.41 7.67 -13.93
CA GLN A 157 8.17 8.38 -12.92
C GLN A 157 7.80 7.88 -11.51
N ALA A 158 8.82 7.69 -10.68
CA ALA A 158 8.66 7.45 -9.25
C ALA A 158 8.51 8.79 -8.51
N TYR A 159 7.45 8.91 -7.72
CA TYR A 159 7.18 10.09 -6.90
C TYR A 159 7.38 9.75 -5.41
N TYR A 160 7.98 10.68 -4.68
CA TYR A 160 8.22 10.60 -3.23
C TYR A 160 7.53 11.77 -2.53
N ARG A 161 6.20 11.76 -2.50
CA ARG A 161 5.39 12.86 -1.96
C ARG A 161 4.80 12.54 -0.60
N TRP A 162 5.52 11.76 0.18
CA TRP A 162 5.15 11.38 1.54
C TRP A 162 5.33 12.52 2.53
N TYR A 163 4.38 12.63 3.44
CA TYR A 163 4.37 13.51 4.59
C TYR A 163 3.82 12.76 5.81
N ALA A 164 4.22 13.17 7.00
CA ALA A 164 3.56 12.79 8.24
C ALA A 164 2.67 13.97 8.67
N CYS A 165 1.36 13.77 8.75
CA CYS A 165 0.39 14.82 9.02
C CYS A 165 -0.56 14.39 10.15
N ILE A 166 -1.14 15.34 10.87
CA ILE A 166 -2.34 15.10 11.68
C ILE A 166 -3.53 15.05 10.71
N THR A 167 -4.15 13.88 10.57
CA THR A 167 -5.27 13.65 9.64
C THR A 167 -6.50 13.14 10.37
N ASN A 168 -7.66 13.18 9.69
CA ASN A 168 -8.87 12.55 10.16
C ASN A 168 -9.51 11.75 9.01
N ALA A 169 -9.26 10.44 8.98
CA ALA A 169 -9.89 9.50 8.04
C ALA A 169 -11.01 8.67 8.71
N GLY A 170 -11.38 9.05 9.93
CA GLY A 170 -12.27 8.34 10.85
C GLY A 170 -11.89 8.68 12.29
N TYR A 171 -10.58 8.74 12.58
CA TYR A 171 -10.03 9.19 13.85
C TYR A 171 -8.91 10.21 13.64
N THR A 172 -8.63 11.02 14.66
CA THR A 172 -7.55 12.01 14.61
C THR A 172 -6.23 11.40 15.08
N TYR A 173 -5.33 11.13 14.13
CA TYR A 173 -3.98 10.61 14.38
C TYR A 173 -2.92 11.36 13.60
N GLN A 174 -1.65 11.15 13.97
CA GLN A 174 -0.54 11.46 13.08
C GLN A 174 -0.33 10.25 12.15
N THR A 175 -0.59 10.42 10.86
CA THR A 175 -0.49 9.35 9.87
C THR A 175 0.50 9.71 8.77
N LEU A 176 0.92 8.69 8.01
CA LEU A 176 1.45 8.91 6.68
C LEU A 176 0.35 9.53 5.79
N ALA A 177 0.74 10.45 4.93
CA ALA A 177 -0.14 11.08 3.94
C ALA A 177 0.64 11.33 2.64
N TRP A 178 -0.08 11.33 1.53
CA TRP A 178 0.44 11.62 0.21
C TRP A 178 0.02 13.02 -0.23
N ALA A 179 0.96 13.89 -0.58
CA ALA A 179 0.64 15.18 -1.17
C ALA A 179 0.22 15.03 -2.65
N VAL A 180 -0.96 15.55 -2.97
CA VAL A 180 -1.51 15.59 -4.32
C VAL A 180 -0.88 16.78 -5.06
N GLY A 181 -0.34 16.53 -6.25
CA GLY A 181 0.41 17.55 -7.00
C GLY A 181 1.84 17.80 -6.46
N SER A 182 2.49 18.85 -6.96
CA SER A 182 3.88 19.21 -6.61
C SER A 182 3.99 20.18 -5.43
N GLY A 183 2.87 20.75 -4.98
CA GLY A 183 2.83 21.71 -3.87
C GLY A 183 3.14 21.08 -2.51
N LYS A 184 3.43 21.94 -1.54
CA LYS A 184 3.40 21.55 -0.12
C LYS A 184 1.93 21.42 0.32
N PRO A 185 1.58 20.40 1.14
CA PRO A 185 0.27 20.29 1.75
C PRO A 185 -0.22 21.57 2.45
N GLU A 186 -1.52 21.85 2.34
CA GLU A 186 -2.21 22.95 3.02
C GLU A 186 -2.35 22.69 4.52
N ASN A 187 -2.38 21.41 4.92
CA ASN A 187 -2.44 21.01 6.32
C ASN A 187 -1.13 21.41 7.04
N PRO A 188 -1.18 22.34 8.02
CA PRO A 188 0.02 22.93 8.62
C PRO A 188 0.80 21.94 9.49
N SER A 189 0.20 20.80 9.87
CA SER A 189 0.88 19.75 10.62
C SER A 189 1.78 18.85 9.77
N CYS A 190 1.69 18.96 8.44
CA CYS A 190 2.40 18.08 7.53
C CYS A 190 3.90 18.33 7.50
N GLU A 191 4.66 17.32 7.89
CA GLU A 191 6.12 17.28 7.86
C GLU A 191 6.63 16.35 6.78
N LYS A 192 7.64 16.78 6.03
CA LYS A 192 8.18 16.00 4.91
C LYS A 192 8.90 14.75 5.43
N VAL A 193 8.57 13.60 4.85
CA VAL A 193 9.23 12.33 5.14
C VAL A 193 9.50 11.53 3.86
N ASP A 194 10.47 10.63 3.93
CA ASP A 194 10.52 9.45 3.09
C ASP A 194 10.10 8.23 3.93
N VAL A 195 9.67 7.16 3.26
CA VAL A 195 9.34 5.89 3.91
C VAL A 195 10.27 4.82 3.36
N LYS A 196 10.95 4.09 4.22
CA LYS A 196 11.87 3.01 3.86
C LYS A 196 11.35 1.68 4.40
N ARG A 197 11.33 0.62 3.58
CA ARG A 197 11.10 -0.73 4.09
C ARG A 197 12.36 -1.32 4.73
N VAL A 198 12.18 -2.04 5.82
CA VAL A 198 13.24 -2.78 6.53
C VAL A 198 12.76 -4.20 6.75
N PHE A 199 13.39 -5.17 6.09
CA PHE A 199 13.02 -6.58 6.22
C PHE A 199 13.28 -7.11 7.63
N ILE A 200 12.40 -8.01 8.09
CA ILE A 200 12.46 -8.68 9.39
C ILE A 200 12.78 -10.17 9.26
#